data_AF-A0A9Q3V6E0-F1
#
_entry.id   AF-A0A9Q3V6E0-F1
#
_cell.length_a   1.000
_cell.length_b   1.000
_cell.length_c   1.000
_cell.angle_alpha   90.00
_cell.angle_beta   90.00
_cell.angle_gamma   90.00
#
_symmetry.space_group_name_H-M   'P 1'
#
loop_
_entity.id
_entity.type
_entity.pdbx_description
1 polymer ?
#
loop_
_entity_poly.entity_id
_entity_poly.type
_entity_poly.pdbx_seq_one_letter_code
_entity_poly.pdbx_strand_id
1 'polypeptide(L)'
;ATLKMMSSHHPNSFVRDRAKSLIMNHNGIRAKQISDIFSVQIRAVYSWIKSYEDKGFIGLYTKKGQGRINVFSSFSSEEEKCILDKIDQGDSVKETTCFINENLSERVTERMLKIFLKKRLCLEKNTMLAQTSTKSRRISIESRAIEEFNESDER
;
A
#
# COMPACT_ATOMS: atom_id res chain seq x y z
N ALA A 1 10.12 7.26 -13.79
CA ALA A 1 8.90 6.97 -14.58
C ALA A 1 8.31 8.28 -15.08
N THR A 2 8.03 8.41 -16.38
CA THR A 2 7.48 9.65 -16.97
C THR A 2 5.96 9.71 -16.83
N LEU A 3 5.37 10.91 -16.67
CA LEU A 3 3.93 11.13 -16.51
C LEU A 3 3.08 10.47 -17.63
N LYS A 4 3.59 10.46 -18.88
CA LYS A 4 2.98 9.77 -20.03
C LYS A 4 2.84 8.26 -19.79
N MET A 5 3.88 7.61 -19.25
CA MET A 5 3.86 6.18 -18.94
C MET A 5 2.85 5.87 -17.83
N MET A 6 2.75 6.71 -16.80
CA MET A 6 1.73 6.58 -15.76
C MET A 6 0.31 6.71 -16.33
N SER A 7 0.06 7.67 -17.22
CA SER A 7 -1.26 7.85 -17.83
C SER A 7 -1.73 6.64 -18.65
N SER A 8 -0.80 5.89 -19.25
CA SER A 8 -1.12 4.79 -20.17
C SER A 8 -1.14 3.43 -19.50
N HIS A 9 -0.19 3.15 -18.59
CA HIS A 9 0.09 1.78 -18.13
C HIS A 9 -0.04 1.58 -16.62
N HIS A 10 -0.37 2.61 -15.84
CA HIS A 10 -0.45 2.44 -14.39
C HIS A 10 -1.59 1.49 -14.01
N PRO A 11 -1.39 0.50 -13.10
CA PRO A 11 -2.41 -0.49 -12.77
C PRO A 11 -3.68 0.14 -12.16
N ASN A 12 -3.52 1.18 -11.35
CA ASN A 12 -4.63 1.93 -10.77
C ASN A 12 -5.20 2.96 -11.76
N SER A 13 -6.49 2.82 -12.11
CA SER A 13 -7.20 3.72 -13.04
C SER A 13 -7.25 5.16 -12.56
N PHE A 14 -7.50 5.41 -11.26
CA PHE A 14 -7.53 6.76 -10.72
C PHE A 14 -6.20 7.50 -10.92
N VAL A 15 -5.08 6.77 -10.79
CA VAL A 15 -3.74 7.35 -11.02
C VAL A 15 -3.54 7.65 -12.50
N ARG A 16 -4.04 6.80 -13.41
CA ARG A 16 -4.02 7.07 -14.86
C ARG A 16 -4.80 8.33 -15.21
N ASP A 17 -6.03 8.44 -14.70
CA ASP A 17 -6.92 9.56 -14.97
C ASP A 17 -6.35 10.88 -14.44
N ARG A 18 -5.81 10.86 -13.21
CA ARG A 18 -5.10 12.00 -12.63
C ARG A 18 -3.88 12.38 -13.48
N ALA A 19 -3.02 11.42 -13.85
CA ALA A 19 -1.87 11.70 -14.72
C ALA A 19 -2.30 12.28 -16.08
N LYS A 20 -3.37 11.75 -16.68
CA LYS A 20 -3.93 12.24 -17.94
C LYS A 20 -4.49 13.66 -17.81
N SER A 21 -5.17 13.97 -16.70
CA SER A 21 -5.66 15.32 -16.38
C SER A 21 -4.51 16.34 -16.31
N LEU A 22 -3.36 15.96 -15.75
CA LEU A 22 -2.19 16.84 -15.69
C LEU A 22 -1.59 17.10 -17.07
N ILE A 23 -1.49 16.08 -17.91
CA ILE A 23 -1.02 16.23 -19.30
C ILE A 23 -1.96 17.17 -20.07
N MET A 24 -3.27 17.01 -19.90
CA MET A 24 -4.28 17.88 -20.52
C MET A 24 -4.15 19.32 -20.04
N ASN A 25 -3.98 19.54 -18.74
CA ASN A 25 -3.81 20.88 -18.16
C ASN A 25 -2.52 21.55 -18.66
N HIS A 26 -1.42 20.81 -18.73
CA HIS A 26 -0.16 21.30 -19.30
C HIS A 26 -0.30 21.68 -20.79
N ASN A 27 -1.16 20.99 -21.53
CA ASN A 27 -1.47 21.30 -22.93
C ASN A 27 -2.48 22.46 -23.09
N GLY A 28 -2.82 23.18 -22.01
CA GLY A 28 -3.70 24.35 -22.05
C GLY A 28 -5.20 24.03 -21.96
N ILE A 29 -5.58 22.77 -21.74
CA ILE A 29 -7.00 22.42 -21.54
C ILE A 29 -7.44 22.88 -20.16
N ARG A 30 -8.54 23.63 -20.09
CA ARG A 30 -9.03 24.22 -18.84
C ARG A 30 -9.56 23.14 -17.89
N ALA A 31 -9.38 23.36 -16.58
CA ALA A 31 -9.84 22.45 -15.53
C ALA A 31 -11.34 22.09 -15.63
N LYS A 32 -12.20 23.02 -16.10
CA LYS A 32 -13.63 22.76 -16.36
C LYS A 32 -13.85 21.71 -17.46
N GLN A 33 -13.13 21.82 -18.57
CA GLN A 33 -13.25 20.85 -19.67
C GLN A 33 -12.70 19.48 -19.24
N ILE A 34 -11.62 19.47 -18.46
CA ILE A 34 -11.08 18.26 -17.85
C ILE A 34 -12.10 17.63 -16.91
N SER A 35 -12.78 18.42 -16.08
CA SER A 35 -13.78 17.90 -15.16
C SER A 35 -14.95 17.25 -15.89
N ASP A 36 -15.36 17.82 -17.02
CA ASP A 36 -16.41 17.26 -17.87
C ASP A 36 -15.95 15.93 -18.51
N ILE A 37 -14.72 15.85 -19.02
CA ILE A 37 -14.14 14.63 -19.63
C ILE A 37 -14.09 13.47 -18.63
N PHE A 38 -13.69 13.73 -17.39
CA PHE A 38 -13.57 12.69 -16.35
C PHE A 38 -14.85 12.51 -15.53
N SER A 39 -15.91 13.28 -15.81
CA SER A 39 -17.15 13.29 -15.03
C SER A 39 -16.92 13.46 -13.52
N VAL A 40 -16.01 14.37 -13.16
CA VAL A 40 -15.66 14.71 -11.77
C VAL A 40 -15.98 16.17 -11.47
N GLN A 41 -16.01 16.54 -10.20
CA GLN A 41 -16.11 17.94 -9.82
C GLN A 41 -14.84 18.72 -10.19
N ILE A 42 -14.98 19.95 -10.65
CA ILE A 42 -13.84 20.83 -10.99
C ILE A 42 -12.84 21.00 -9.82
N ARG A 43 -13.33 21.00 -8.58
CA ARG A 43 -12.49 21.06 -7.36
C ARG A 43 -11.55 19.86 -7.24
N ALA A 44 -11.96 18.69 -7.72
CA ALA A 44 -11.13 17.49 -7.72
C ALA A 44 -9.94 17.66 -8.69
N VAL A 45 -10.18 18.23 -9.88
CA VAL A 45 -9.12 18.50 -10.86
C VAL A 45 -8.08 19.46 -10.27
N TYR A 46 -8.52 20.57 -9.67
CA TYR A 46 -7.60 21.48 -8.97
C TYR A 46 -6.85 20.80 -7.83
N SER A 47 -7.52 19.95 -7.05
CA SER A 47 -6.88 19.17 -6.00
C SER A 47 -5.81 18.24 -6.55
N TRP A 48 -6.00 17.63 -7.72
CA TRP A 48 -5.02 16.73 -8.34
C TRP A 48 -3.79 17.49 -8.82
N ILE A 49 -4.00 18.63 -9.51
CA ILE A 49 -2.92 19.50 -9.98
C ILE A 49 -2.09 19.98 -8.80
N LYS A 50 -2.74 20.57 -7.80
CA LYS A 50 -2.07 21.06 -6.59
C LYS A 50 -1.33 19.95 -5.85
N SER A 51 -1.93 18.77 -5.69
CA SER A 51 -1.28 17.65 -5.00
C SER A 51 0.00 17.20 -5.71
N TYR A 52 0.03 17.27 -7.04
CA TYR A 52 1.22 16.96 -7.81
C TYR A 52 2.27 18.08 -7.74
N GLU A 53 1.87 19.35 -7.76
CA GLU A 53 2.80 20.46 -7.55
C GLU A 53 3.49 20.36 -6.18
N ASP A 54 2.71 20.02 -5.14
CA ASP A 54 3.23 19.91 -3.77
C ASP A 54 4.09 18.64 -3.54
N LYS A 55 3.76 17.51 -4.17
CA LYS A 55 4.32 16.17 -3.82
C LYS A 55 4.84 15.36 -4.99
N GLY A 56 4.86 15.92 -6.20
CA GLY A 56 5.17 15.22 -7.43
C GLY A 56 4.25 14.02 -7.66
N PHE A 57 4.81 12.93 -8.20
CA PHE A 57 4.07 11.70 -8.51
C PHE A 57 3.34 11.09 -7.32
N ILE A 58 3.86 11.25 -6.10
CA ILE A 58 3.23 10.74 -4.88
C ILE A 58 1.86 11.39 -4.67
N GLY A 59 1.70 12.65 -5.07
CA GLY A 59 0.45 13.40 -4.99
C GLY A 59 -0.68 12.85 -5.87
N LEU A 60 -0.38 12.01 -6.85
CA LEU A 60 -1.38 11.38 -7.71
C LEU A 60 -2.02 10.14 -7.08
N TYR A 61 -1.40 9.58 -6.03
CA TYR A 61 -1.95 8.42 -5.34
C TYR A 61 -3.03 8.83 -4.34
N THR A 62 -3.99 7.93 -4.13
CA THR A 62 -4.98 8.10 -3.08
C THR A 62 -4.30 8.02 -1.71
N LYS A 63 -4.66 8.93 -0.81
CA LYS A 63 -4.12 8.96 0.55
C LYS A 63 -4.43 7.65 1.28
N LYS A 64 -3.50 7.20 2.13
CA LYS A 64 -3.70 6.04 2.99
C LYS A 64 -4.93 6.28 3.89
N GLY A 65 -5.76 5.24 4.05
CA GLY A 65 -6.98 5.31 4.87
C GLY A 65 -8.23 5.80 4.13
N GLN A 66 -8.17 6.06 2.83
CA GLN A 66 -9.34 6.35 2.01
C GLN A 66 -9.97 5.06 1.47
N GLY A 67 -11.31 5.00 1.43
CA GLY A 67 -12.09 3.87 0.93
C GLY A 67 -12.71 3.03 2.05
N ARG A 68 -13.29 1.88 1.67
CA ARG A 68 -13.90 0.95 2.64
C ARG A 68 -12.80 0.34 3.52
N ILE A 69 -12.84 0.66 4.80
CA ILE A 69 -11.95 0.07 5.80
C ILE A 69 -12.27 -1.42 5.91
N ASN A 70 -11.22 -2.24 6.07
CA ASN A 70 -11.41 -3.67 6.30
C ASN A 70 -12.08 -3.88 7.66
N VAL A 71 -13.06 -4.77 7.72
CA VAL A 71 -13.74 -5.21 8.95
C VAL A 71 -12.71 -5.73 9.96
N PHE A 72 -11.66 -6.42 9.50
CA PHE A 72 -10.56 -6.84 10.37
C PHE A 72 -9.72 -5.70 10.98
N SER A 73 -9.92 -4.45 10.56
CA SER A 73 -9.19 -3.30 11.13
C SER A 73 -9.90 -2.64 12.31
N SER A 74 -11.14 -3.00 12.60
CA SER A 74 -11.87 -2.59 13.81
C SER A 74 -11.75 -3.58 14.95
N PHE A 75 -11.24 -4.79 14.71
CA PHE A 75 -11.00 -5.77 15.77
C PHE A 75 -9.88 -5.31 16.70
N SER A 76 -10.06 -5.60 17.99
CA SER A 76 -9.03 -5.40 19.00
C SER A 76 -7.90 -6.42 18.88
N SER A 77 -6.77 -6.12 19.52
CA SER A 77 -5.60 -7.01 19.55
C SER A 77 -5.92 -8.38 20.19
N GLU A 78 -6.86 -8.43 21.13
CA GLU A 78 -7.32 -9.66 21.78
C GLU A 78 -8.17 -10.52 20.85
N GLU A 79 -9.09 -9.88 20.10
CA GLU A 79 -9.96 -10.58 19.16
C GLU A 79 -9.15 -11.16 18.00
N GLU A 80 -8.17 -10.40 17.50
CA GLU A 80 -7.24 -10.90 16.48
C GLU A 80 -6.43 -12.12 16.96
N LYS A 81 -5.98 -12.14 18.22
CA LYS A 81 -5.27 -13.29 18.81
C LYS A 81 -6.18 -14.51 18.91
N CYS A 82 -7.41 -14.34 19.40
CA CYS A 82 -8.37 -15.43 19.52
C CYS A 82 -8.67 -16.10 18.16
N ILE A 83 -8.75 -15.31 17.09
CA ILE A 83 -8.92 -15.82 15.72
C ILE A 83 -7.70 -16.65 15.28
N LEU A 84 -6.49 -16.20 15.61
CA LEU A 84 -5.26 -16.91 15.24
C LEU A 84 -5.08 -18.20 16.04
N ASP A 85 -5.32 -18.17 17.36
CA ASP A 85 -5.20 -19.34 18.21
C ASP A 85 -6.09 -20.49 17.73
N LYS A 86 -7.30 -20.18 17.25
CA LYS A 86 -8.19 -21.18 16.65
C LYS A 86 -7.63 -21.81 15.37
N ILE A 87 -7.02 -20.99 14.52
CA ILE A 87 -6.43 -21.49 13.26
C ILE A 87 -5.19 -22.35 13.57
N ASP A 88 -4.41 -21.96 14.57
CA ASP A 88 -3.23 -22.72 15.01
C ASP A 88 -3.62 -24.04 15.70
N GLN A 89 -4.80 -24.09 16.33
CA GLN A 89 -5.42 -25.32 16.84
C GLN A 89 -5.89 -26.27 15.73
N GLY A 90 -5.90 -25.81 14.47
CA GLY A 90 -6.24 -26.63 13.30
C GLY A 90 -7.68 -26.46 12.79
N ASP A 91 -8.43 -25.48 13.31
CA ASP A 91 -9.80 -25.22 12.85
C ASP A 91 -9.83 -24.84 11.36
N SER A 92 -10.86 -25.31 10.68
CA SER A 92 -11.13 -24.91 9.31
C SER A 92 -11.52 -23.42 9.24
N VAL A 93 -11.18 -22.77 8.13
CA VAL A 93 -11.59 -21.38 7.84
C VAL A 93 -13.09 -21.17 8.02
N LYS A 94 -13.90 -22.19 7.73
CA LYS A 94 -15.36 -22.14 7.90
C LYS A 94 -15.76 -22.13 9.38
N GLU A 95 -15.13 -22.98 10.19
CA GLU A 95 -15.38 -23.10 11.63
C GLU A 95 -14.98 -21.80 12.35
N THR A 96 -13.79 -21.27 12.04
CA THR A 96 -13.36 -19.98 12.57
C THR A 96 -14.29 -18.84 12.15
N THR A 97 -14.82 -18.86 10.92
CA THR A 97 -15.79 -17.86 10.46
C THR A 97 -17.12 -17.94 11.21
N CYS A 98 -17.59 -19.17 11.52
CA CYS A 98 -18.79 -19.38 12.33
C CYS A 98 -18.58 -18.82 13.73
N PHE A 99 -17.44 -19.17 14.36
CA PHE A 99 -17.07 -18.66 15.68
C PHE A 99 -17.02 -17.14 15.72
N ILE A 100 -16.41 -16.49 14.72
CA ILE A 100 -16.35 -15.03 14.62
C ILE A 100 -17.75 -14.43 14.57
N ASN A 101 -18.65 -14.97 13.74
CA ASN A 101 -20.00 -14.44 13.60
C ASN A 101 -20.90 -14.67 14.83
N GLU A 102 -20.59 -15.67 15.65
CA GLU A 102 -21.34 -15.99 16.87
C GLU A 102 -20.85 -15.19 18.09
N ASN A 103 -19.54 -14.94 18.18
CA ASN A 103 -18.90 -14.42 19.41
C ASN A 103 -18.43 -12.97 19.28
N LEU A 104 -18.30 -12.45 18.06
CA LEU A 104 -17.76 -11.10 17.81
C LEU A 104 -18.82 -10.19 17.21
N SER A 105 -18.64 -8.89 17.46
CA SER A 105 -19.61 -7.84 17.11
C SER A 105 -19.77 -7.63 15.60
N GLU A 106 -18.73 -7.95 14.82
CA GLU A 106 -18.70 -7.73 13.37
C GLU A 106 -18.80 -9.02 12.57
N ARG A 107 -19.70 -9.02 11.59
CA ARG A 107 -19.90 -10.16 10.71
C ARG A 107 -18.83 -10.26 9.66
N VAL A 108 -18.32 -11.47 9.48
CA VAL A 108 -17.23 -11.81 8.57
C VAL A 108 -17.66 -12.95 7.64
N THR A 109 -17.30 -12.85 6.37
CA THR A 109 -17.42 -13.96 5.41
C THR A 109 -16.11 -14.73 5.32
N GLU A 110 -16.16 -16.00 4.92
CA GLU A 110 -14.95 -16.82 4.74
C GLU A 110 -13.92 -16.15 3.81
N ARG A 111 -14.40 -15.45 2.77
CA ARG A 111 -13.55 -14.70 1.84
C ARG A 111 -12.76 -13.62 2.56
N MET A 112 -13.39 -12.89 3.47
CA MET A 112 -12.73 -11.83 4.23
C MET A 112 -11.67 -12.43 5.15
N LEU A 113 -11.96 -13.55 5.81
CA LEU A 113 -10.97 -14.26 6.64
C LEU A 113 -9.78 -14.75 5.80
N LYS A 114 -10.02 -15.35 4.62
CA LYS A 114 -8.94 -15.75 3.70
C LYS A 114 -8.07 -14.55 3.26
N ILE A 115 -8.68 -13.39 2.98
CA ILE A 115 -7.95 -12.16 2.64
C ILE A 115 -7.12 -11.68 3.83
N PHE A 116 -7.66 -11.73 5.04
CA PHE A 116 -6.96 -11.36 6.27
C PHE A 116 -5.72 -12.23 6.50
N LEU A 117 -5.87 -13.56 6.43
CA LEU A 117 -4.78 -14.51 6.58
C LEU A 117 -3.72 -14.34 5.48
N LYS A 118 -4.14 -14.16 4.23
CA LYS A 118 -3.21 -13.89 3.13
C LYS A 118 -2.42 -12.60 3.34
N LYS A 119 -3.09 -11.54 3.80
CA LYS A 119 -2.44 -10.25 4.09
C LYS A 119 -1.37 -10.41 5.17
N ARG A 120 -1.66 -11.15 6.25
CA ARG A 120 -0.70 -11.50 7.31
C ARG A 120 0.53 -12.23 6.77
N LEU A 121 0.32 -13.34 6.04
CA LEU A 121 1.41 -14.12 5.45
C LEU A 121 2.30 -13.29 4.52
N CYS A 122 1.71 -12.41 3.71
CA CYS A 122 2.48 -11.51 2.86
C CYS A 122 3.28 -10.48 3.67
N LEU A 123 2.73 -9.97 4.78
CA LEU A 123 3.43 -9.03 5.66
C LEU A 123 4.63 -9.70 6.36
N GLU A 124 4.47 -10.92 6.87
CA GLU A 124 5.55 -11.71 7.47
C GLU A 124 6.68 -12.00 6.48
N LYS A 125 6.35 -12.35 5.24
CA LYS A 125 7.36 -12.52 4.19
C LYS A 125 8.11 -11.21 3.93
N ASN A 126 7.41 -10.09 3.88
CA ASN A 126 8.02 -8.79 3.65
C ASN A 126 8.91 -8.35 4.82
N THR A 127 8.55 -8.64 6.08
CA THR A 127 9.40 -8.33 7.24
C THR A 127 10.66 -9.16 7.25
N MET A 128 10.56 -10.47 6.96
CA MET A 128 11.73 -11.35 6.82
C MET A 128 12.68 -10.87 5.70
N LEU A 129 12.14 -10.51 4.53
CA LEU A 129 12.93 -9.96 3.41
C LEU A 129 13.58 -8.62 3.75
N ALA A 130 12.89 -7.74 4.47
CA ALA A 130 13.46 -6.47 4.92
C ALA A 130 14.63 -6.68 5.89
N GLN A 131 14.52 -7.63 6.83
CA GLN A 131 15.58 -7.96 7.78
C GLN A 131 16.81 -8.55 7.09
N THR A 132 16.63 -9.44 6.12
CA THR A 132 17.74 -10.03 5.33
C THR A 132 18.49 -8.96 4.51
N SER A 133 17.78 -8.02 3.88
CA SER A 133 18.41 -6.91 3.14
C SER A 133 19.18 -5.93 4.03
N THR A 134 18.68 -5.69 5.24
CA THR A 134 19.32 -4.79 6.22
C THR A 134 20.58 -5.43 6.82
N LYS A 135 20.54 -6.75 7.06
CA LYS A 135 21.69 -7.55 7.51
C LYS A 135 22.79 -7.56 6.43
N SER A 136 22.43 -7.79 5.16
CA SER A 136 23.39 -7.76 4.05
C SER A 136 24.03 -6.38 3.86
N ARG A 137 23.25 -5.28 4.02
CA ARG A 137 23.80 -3.91 3.97
C ARG A 137 24.78 -3.63 5.10
N ARG A 138 24.50 -4.08 6.33
CA ARG A 138 25.44 -3.96 7.46
C ARG A 138 26.75 -4.67 7.17
N ILE A 139 26.67 -5.92 6.70
CA ILE A 139 27.85 -6.72 6.37
C ILE A 139 28.70 -6.01 5.31
N SER A 140 28.11 -5.48 4.24
CA SER A 140 28.86 -4.73 3.22
C SER A 140 29.50 -3.43 3.73
N ILE A 141 28.85 -2.72 4.67
CA ILE A 141 29.44 -1.51 5.29
C ILE A 141 30.63 -1.89 6.17
N GLU A 142 30.50 -2.98 6.92
CA GLU A 142 31.52 -3.48 7.84
C GLU A 142 32.74 -4.02 7.08
N SER A 143 32.54 -4.76 5.97
CA SER A 143 33.62 -5.19 5.08
C SER A 143 34.37 -4.00 4.45
N ARG A 144 33.65 -2.97 4.01
CA ARG A 144 34.26 -1.77 3.42
C ARG A 144 35.07 -0.95 4.44
N ALA A 145 34.60 -0.88 5.68
CA ALA A 145 35.33 -0.21 6.75
C ALA A 145 36.63 -0.95 7.12
N ILE A 146 36.66 -2.28 7.02
CA ILE A 146 37.85 -3.10 7.25
C ILE A 146 38.87 -2.92 6.10
N GLU A 147 38.41 -2.84 4.85
CA GLU A 147 39.26 -2.53 3.69
C GLU A 147 39.91 -1.14 3.82
N GLU A 148 39.13 -0.10 4.17
CA GLU A 148 39.62 1.27 4.37
C GLU A 148 40.63 1.37 5.54
N PHE A 149 40.49 0.52 6.57
CA PHE A 149 41.42 0.44 7.70
C PHE A 149 42.75 -0.23 7.31
N ASN A 150 42.70 -1.37 6.61
CA ASN A 150 43.91 -2.07 6.18
C ASN A 150 44.73 -1.28 5.13
N GLU A 151 44.08 -0.49 4.28
CA GLU A 151 44.75 0.36 3.28
C GLU A 151 45.44 1.60 3.90
N SER A 152 45.15 1.89 5.18
CA SER A 152 45.77 2.98 5.95
C SER A 152 47.02 2.54 6.71
N ASP A 153 47.17 1.24 7.01
CA ASP A 153 48.34 0.67 7.70
C ASP A 153 49.48 0.26 6.73
N GLU A 154 49.22 0.20 5.42
CA GLU A 154 50.22 -0.12 4.38
C GLU A 154 50.92 1.12 3.75
N ARG A 155 50.69 2.35 4.27
CA ARG A 155 51.33 3.59 3.78
C ARG A 155 52.41 4.15 4.71
#